data_AF-A0A4S0N3V3-F1
#
_entry.id   AF-A0A4S0N3V3-F1
#
_cell.length_a   1.000
_cell.length_b   1.000
_cell.length_c   1.000
_cell.angle_alpha   90.00
_cell.angle_beta   90.00
_cell.angle_gamma   90.00
#
_symmetry.space_group_name_H-M   'P 1'
#
loop_
_entity.id
_entity.type
_entity.pdbx_description
1 polymer ?
#
loop_
_entity_poly.entity_id
_entity_poly.type
_entity_poly.pdbx_seq_one_letter_code
_entity_poly.pdbx_strand_id
1 'polypeptide(L)'
;MANQNKIIITCAVTGSIHTPSMSPHLPVTAEEIATAAIEAAEAGAAIVHLHARNPVDGRPDQSTEAFAPFLQVIKQRSNCVINITTGGAATMSVEERVKPAKVFAPEVASLNMGSMNFALFPMLERFKTFEHDWERPYLESSRDRIFRRSEER
;
A
#
# COMPACT_ATOMS: atom_id res chain seq x y z
N MET A 1 -26.81 7.49 16.03
CA MET A 1 -26.07 7.99 14.86
C MET A 1 -24.72 8.50 15.33
N ALA A 2 -23.65 8.33 14.54
CA ALA A 2 -22.34 8.87 14.89
C ALA A 2 -22.38 10.41 14.93
N ASN A 3 -21.54 11.00 15.79
CA ASN A 3 -21.41 12.46 15.89
C ASN A 3 -20.84 13.02 14.57
N GLN A 4 -21.63 13.83 13.87
CA GLN A 4 -21.30 14.33 12.53
C GLN A 4 -20.23 15.43 12.52
N ASN A 5 -19.80 15.92 13.69
CA ASN A 5 -18.84 17.02 13.80
C ASN A 5 -17.37 16.56 13.84
N LYS A 6 -17.10 15.26 13.72
CA LYS A 6 -15.74 14.70 13.67
C LYS A 6 -15.53 14.01 12.33
N ILE A 7 -14.49 14.41 11.62
CA ILE A 7 -14.13 13.88 10.30
C ILE A 7 -12.95 12.93 10.49
N ILE A 8 -13.05 11.73 9.93
CA ILE A 8 -11.96 10.77 9.89
C ILE A 8 -11.09 11.10 8.67
N ILE A 9 -9.83 11.42 8.91
CA ILE A 9 -8.83 11.60 7.87
C ILE A 9 -7.98 10.32 7.82
N THR A 10 -7.89 9.71 6.64
CA THR A 10 -7.04 8.55 6.38
C THR A 10 -5.90 8.96 5.44
N CYS A 11 -4.66 8.63 5.80
CA CYS A 11 -3.49 8.84 4.95
C CYS A 11 -2.98 7.52 4.38
N ALA A 12 -2.95 7.36 3.06
CA ALA A 12 -2.35 6.22 2.38
C ALA A 12 -0.92 6.56 1.96
N VAL A 13 0.07 6.03 2.68
CA VAL A 13 1.42 6.60 2.70
C VAL A 13 2.28 6.28 1.47
N THR A 14 2.04 5.14 0.80
CA THR A 14 2.88 4.73 -0.34
C THR A 14 2.14 3.92 -1.42
N GLY A 15 1.24 3.02 -1.01
CA GLY A 15 0.48 2.17 -1.95
C GLY A 15 1.35 1.23 -2.78
N SER A 16 0.81 0.74 -3.91
CA SER A 16 1.50 -0.14 -4.87
C SER A 16 1.45 0.37 -6.31
N ILE A 17 0.81 1.52 -6.57
CA ILE A 17 0.60 2.06 -7.92
C ILE A 17 1.82 2.85 -8.39
N HIS A 18 2.21 3.86 -7.62
CA HIS A 18 3.38 4.68 -7.93
C HIS A 18 4.66 3.87 -7.77
N THR A 19 5.64 4.16 -8.62
CA THR A 19 6.97 3.53 -8.62
C THR A 19 8.03 4.56 -8.22
N PRO A 20 9.20 4.15 -7.71
CA PRO A 20 10.23 5.06 -7.20
C PRO A 20 10.62 6.17 -8.18
N SER A 21 10.74 5.84 -9.48
CA SER A 21 11.12 6.81 -10.52
C SER A 21 10.13 7.95 -10.73
N MET A 22 8.91 7.84 -10.18
CA MET A 22 7.87 8.87 -10.35
C MET A 22 8.03 10.03 -9.35
N SER A 23 8.64 9.79 -8.19
CA SER A 23 8.84 10.80 -7.15
C SER A 23 9.91 10.36 -6.17
N PRO A 24 10.90 11.23 -5.85
CA PRO A 24 11.89 10.95 -4.80
C PRO A 24 11.27 10.98 -3.39
N HIS A 25 10.02 11.40 -3.26
CA HIS A 25 9.29 11.46 -1.99
C HIS A 25 8.37 10.26 -1.77
N LEU A 26 8.41 9.25 -2.66
CA LEU A 26 7.65 8.02 -2.45
C LEU A 26 8.32 7.19 -1.35
N PRO A 27 7.67 6.93 -0.20
CA PRO A 27 8.29 6.12 0.85
C PRO A 27 8.49 4.67 0.39
N VAL A 28 9.71 4.16 0.47
CA VAL A 28 10.09 2.81 0.02
C VAL A 28 10.53 1.95 1.19
N THR A 29 11.47 2.41 1.98
CA THR A 29 12.02 1.63 3.10
C THR A 29 11.03 1.60 4.27
N ALA A 30 11.18 0.61 5.15
CA ALA A 30 10.35 0.53 6.35
C ALA A 30 10.49 1.77 7.25
N GLU A 31 11.68 2.36 7.31
CA GLU A 31 11.93 3.60 8.06
C GLU A 31 11.17 4.78 7.45
N GLU A 32 11.26 4.97 6.13
CA GLU A 32 10.51 6.03 5.42
C GLU A 32 9.00 5.86 5.57
N ILE A 33 8.49 4.63 5.46
CA ILE A 33 7.06 4.31 5.62
C ILE A 33 6.61 4.61 7.05
N ALA A 34 7.40 4.22 8.06
CA ALA A 34 7.08 4.50 9.46
C ALA A 34 7.07 6.02 9.74
N THR A 35 8.10 6.74 9.28
CA THR A 35 8.21 8.20 9.42
C THR A 35 7.02 8.89 8.75
N ALA A 36 6.72 8.58 7.50
CA ALA A 36 5.59 9.17 6.78
C ALA A 36 4.23 8.90 7.46
N ALA A 37 4.04 7.69 8.03
CA ALA A 37 2.82 7.36 8.77
C ALA A 37 2.71 8.13 10.09
N ILE A 38 3.80 8.27 10.83
CA ILE A 38 3.83 9.02 12.09
C ILE A 38 3.61 10.51 11.83
N GLU A 39 4.30 11.10 10.86
CA GLU A 39 4.11 12.51 10.48
C GLU A 39 2.67 12.77 10.02
N ALA A 40 2.07 11.86 9.26
CA ALA A 40 0.66 11.97 8.88
C ALA A 40 -0.27 11.94 10.09
N ALA A 41 0.00 11.08 11.08
CA ALA A 41 -0.77 11.01 12.30
C ALA A 41 -0.62 12.28 13.16
N GLU A 42 0.60 12.81 13.29
CA GLU A 42 0.90 14.07 13.99
C GLU A 42 0.22 15.27 13.31
N ALA A 43 0.08 15.24 11.98
CA ALA A 43 -0.68 16.22 11.21
C ALA A 43 -2.21 16.08 11.32
N GLY A 44 -2.71 15.01 11.97
CA GLY A 44 -4.14 14.82 12.25
C GLY A 44 -4.81 13.64 11.52
N ALA A 45 -4.07 12.77 10.83
CA ALA A 45 -4.63 11.54 10.30
C ALA A 45 -5.02 10.58 11.44
N ALA A 46 -6.29 10.20 11.48
CA ALA A 46 -6.80 9.25 12.47
C ALA A 46 -6.48 7.79 12.08
N ILE A 47 -6.30 7.53 10.78
CA ILE A 47 -6.01 6.20 10.22
C ILE A 47 -4.85 6.32 9.24
N VAL A 48 -3.92 5.37 9.27
CA VAL A 48 -2.88 5.21 8.25
C VAL A 48 -3.11 3.92 7.47
N HIS A 49 -3.16 4.03 6.14
CA HIS A 49 -3.32 2.90 5.22
C HIS A 49 -1.97 2.48 4.66
N LEU A 50 -1.61 1.22 4.89
CA LEU A 50 -0.23 0.75 4.79
C LEU A 50 -0.07 -0.36 3.73
N HIS A 51 1.02 -0.22 2.99
CA HIS A 51 1.58 -1.19 2.06
C HIS A 51 3.08 -1.30 2.37
N ALA A 52 3.67 -2.48 2.15
CA ALA A 52 5.12 -2.64 2.19
C ALA A 52 5.72 -2.65 0.78
N ARG A 53 7.00 -2.33 0.72
CA ARG A 53 7.82 -2.34 -0.49
C ARG A 53 9.14 -2.99 -0.19
N ASN A 54 9.79 -3.52 -1.23
CA ASN A 54 11.15 -3.99 -1.10
C ASN A 54 12.09 -2.80 -0.85
N PRO A 55 12.96 -2.86 0.17
CA PRO A 55 13.80 -1.72 0.55
C PRO A 55 14.92 -1.43 -0.45
N VAL A 56 15.21 -2.33 -1.40
CA VAL A 56 16.30 -2.17 -2.37
C VAL A 56 15.83 -1.44 -3.64
N ASP A 57 14.64 -1.75 -4.14
CA ASP A 57 14.15 -1.26 -5.44
C ASP A 57 12.70 -0.76 -5.44
N GLY A 58 12.04 -0.71 -4.28
CA GLY A 58 10.70 -0.15 -4.13
C GLY A 58 9.56 -0.98 -4.74
N ARG A 59 9.83 -2.19 -5.24
CA ARG A 59 8.77 -3.07 -5.76
C ARG A 59 7.78 -3.43 -4.66
N PRO A 60 6.46 -3.53 -4.94
CA PRO A 60 5.49 -3.92 -3.92
C PRO A 60 5.84 -5.27 -3.29
N ASP A 61 5.80 -5.33 -1.96
CA ASP A 61 6.12 -6.53 -1.19
C ASP A 61 4.98 -6.81 -0.20
N GLN A 62 4.45 -8.02 -0.20
CA GLN A 62 3.33 -8.44 0.64
C GLN A 62 3.73 -9.50 1.68
N SER A 63 5.03 -9.75 1.83
CA SER A 63 5.56 -10.63 2.86
C SER A 63 5.30 -10.06 4.25
N THR A 64 5.09 -10.92 5.24
CA THR A 64 4.88 -10.52 6.63
C THR A 64 6.12 -9.83 7.20
N GLU A 65 7.28 -10.24 6.73
CA GLU A 65 8.59 -9.75 7.12
C GLU A 65 8.81 -8.31 6.67
N ALA A 66 8.27 -7.91 5.51
CA ALA A 66 8.35 -6.53 5.04
C ALA A 66 7.45 -5.57 5.87
N PHE A 67 6.36 -6.06 6.45
CA PHE A 67 5.43 -5.24 7.26
C PHE A 67 5.90 -5.06 8.70
N ALA A 68 6.52 -6.08 9.30
CA ALA A 68 6.82 -6.10 10.73
C ALA A 68 7.60 -4.86 11.24
N PRO A 69 8.67 -4.38 10.56
CA PRO A 69 9.51 -3.32 11.11
C PRO A 69 8.76 -1.99 11.26
N PHE A 70 7.99 -1.55 10.26
CA PHE A 70 7.28 -0.26 10.33
C PHE A 70 6.03 -0.34 11.21
N LEU A 71 5.32 -1.47 11.24
CA LEU A 71 4.15 -1.64 12.11
C LEU A 71 4.52 -1.51 13.59
N GLN A 72 5.65 -2.11 13.99
CA GLN A 72 6.15 -2.01 15.36
C GLN A 72 6.46 -0.56 15.73
N VAL A 73 7.16 0.17 14.85
CA VAL A 73 7.56 1.56 15.09
C VAL A 73 6.34 2.48 15.17
N ILE A 74 5.39 2.38 14.23
CA ILE A 74 4.17 3.20 14.22
C ILE A 74 3.39 3.00 15.52
N LYS A 75 3.17 1.75 15.94
CA LYS A 75 2.43 1.43 17.17
C LYS A 75 3.10 1.94 18.44
N GLN A 76 4.44 2.04 18.46
CA GLN A 76 5.19 2.58 19.59
C GLN A 76 5.15 4.11 19.66
N ARG A 77 4.90 4.77 18.53
CA ARG A 77 5.09 6.23 18.37
C ARG A 77 3.79 7.00 18.15
N SER A 78 2.71 6.32 17.79
CA SER A 78 1.42 6.93 17.49
C SER A 78 0.25 6.07 17.95
N ASN A 79 -0.89 6.72 18.20
CA ASN A 79 -2.17 6.09 18.53
C ASN A 79 -3.12 6.05 17.32
N CYS A 80 -2.65 6.35 16.11
CA CYS A 80 -3.47 6.25 14.91
C CYS A 80 -3.87 4.79 14.63
N VAL A 81 -5.04 4.60 14.01
CA VAL A 81 -5.52 3.28 13.62
C VAL A 81 -4.68 2.74 12.46
N ILE A 82 -4.24 1.49 12.59
CA ILE A 82 -3.50 0.79 11.55
C ILE A 82 -4.47 0.11 10.59
N ASN A 83 -4.42 0.50 9.32
CA ASN A 83 -5.15 -0.15 8.23
C ASN A 83 -4.18 -0.89 7.29
N ILE A 84 -4.16 -2.21 7.34
CA ILE A 84 -3.30 -3.03 6.47
C ILE A 84 -4.03 -3.37 5.17
N THR A 85 -3.34 -3.18 4.05
CA THR A 85 -3.87 -3.57 2.75
C THR A 85 -4.12 -5.07 2.63
N THR A 86 -5.29 -5.46 2.10
CA THR A 86 -5.45 -6.77 1.44
C THR A 86 -5.51 -6.62 -0.08
N GLY A 87 -5.17 -5.43 -0.58
CA GLY A 87 -5.03 -5.16 -2.00
C GLY A 87 -3.67 -5.58 -2.55
N GLY A 88 -2.61 -5.24 -1.82
CA GLY A 88 -1.23 -5.45 -2.27
C GLY A 88 -0.99 -4.89 -3.66
N ALA A 89 -0.26 -5.63 -4.49
CA ALA A 89 -0.19 -5.42 -5.93
C ALA A 89 -1.12 -6.37 -6.67
N ALA A 90 -1.60 -5.94 -7.84
CA ALA A 90 -2.44 -6.75 -8.71
C ALA A 90 -1.76 -8.00 -9.27
N THR A 91 -0.43 -8.10 -9.14
CA THR A 91 0.39 -9.25 -9.53
C THR A 91 0.39 -10.38 -8.51
N MET A 92 -0.11 -10.15 -7.29
CA MET A 92 -0.08 -11.10 -6.17
C MET A 92 -1.33 -11.95 -6.13
N SER A 93 -1.20 -13.18 -5.62
CA SER A 93 -2.33 -14.06 -5.33
C SER A 93 -3.18 -13.50 -4.19
N VAL A 94 -4.41 -14.00 -4.04
CA VAL A 94 -5.30 -13.59 -2.96
C VAL A 94 -4.73 -14.02 -1.60
N GLU A 95 -4.14 -15.22 -1.53
CA GLU A 95 -3.50 -15.78 -0.35
C GLU A 95 -2.34 -14.93 0.14
N GLU A 96 -1.48 -14.49 -0.79
CA GLU A 96 -0.37 -13.56 -0.49
C GLU A 96 -0.92 -12.25 0.05
N ARG A 97 -1.94 -11.69 -0.60
CA ARG A 97 -2.55 -10.41 -0.24
C ARG A 97 -3.15 -10.38 1.16
N VAL A 98 -3.80 -11.44 1.60
CA VAL A 98 -4.45 -11.49 2.93
C VAL A 98 -3.49 -11.85 4.05
N LYS A 99 -2.32 -12.43 3.74
CA LYS A 99 -1.38 -12.96 4.73
C LYS A 99 -0.96 -11.94 5.80
N PRO A 100 -0.57 -10.68 5.46
CA PRO A 100 -0.21 -9.69 6.49
C PRO A 100 -1.37 -9.38 7.45
N ALA A 101 -2.57 -9.15 6.93
CA ALA A 101 -3.74 -8.88 7.75
C ALA A 101 -4.10 -10.07 8.67
N LYS A 102 -3.96 -11.30 8.16
CA LYS A 102 -4.19 -12.52 8.95
C LYS A 102 -3.17 -12.68 10.09
N VAL A 103 -1.91 -12.36 9.85
CA VAL A 103 -0.83 -12.54 10.84
C VAL A 103 -0.83 -11.44 11.90
N PHE A 104 -1.00 -10.19 11.49
CA PHE A 104 -0.93 -9.04 12.41
C PHE A 104 -2.26 -8.68 13.07
N ALA A 105 -3.38 -9.21 12.58
CA ALA A 105 -4.73 -8.95 13.10
C ALA A 105 -4.96 -7.46 13.39
N PRO A 106 -4.84 -6.58 12.38
CA PRO A 106 -4.95 -5.14 12.56
C PRO A 106 -6.38 -4.74 12.94
N GLU A 107 -6.53 -3.54 13.48
CA GLU A 107 -7.84 -2.95 13.80
C GLU A 107 -8.71 -2.79 12.54
N VAL A 108 -8.08 -2.48 11.40
CA VAL A 108 -8.73 -2.33 10.10
C VAL A 108 -7.87 -3.01 9.03
N ALA A 109 -8.53 -3.59 8.03
CA ALA A 109 -7.88 -4.03 6.81
C ALA A 109 -8.71 -3.58 5.60
N SER A 110 -8.04 -3.20 4.51
CA SER A 110 -8.75 -2.80 3.29
C SER A 110 -9.41 -4.01 2.64
N LEU A 111 -10.57 -3.82 2.03
CA LEU A 111 -11.28 -4.87 1.29
C LEU A 111 -11.69 -4.33 -0.07
N ASN A 112 -11.10 -4.90 -1.12
CA ASN A 112 -11.55 -4.62 -2.48
C ASN A 112 -12.80 -5.43 -2.77
N MET A 113 -13.88 -4.76 -3.18
CA MET A 113 -15.24 -5.31 -3.23
C MET A 113 -15.62 -6.02 -4.53
N GLY A 114 -14.68 -6.18 -5.47
CA GLY A 114 -14.98 -6.84 -6.74
C GLY A 114 -13.79 -6.92 -7.67
N SER A 115 -13.91 -7.75 -8.69
CA SER A 115 -12.93 -7.87 -9.76
C SER A 115 -13.07 -6.71 -10.73
N MET A 116 -11.94 -6.13 -11.15
CA MET A 116 -11.92 -5.03 -12.10
C MET A 116 -10.63 -5.00 -12.91
N ASN A 117 -10.69 -4.38 -14.09
CA ASN A 117 -9.48 -3.96 -14.78
C ASN A 117 -8.81 -2.85 -13.94
N PHE A 118 -7.49 -2.92 -13.80
CA PHE A 118 -6.72 -1.94 -13.04
C PHE A 118 -5.54 -1.45 -13.88
N ALA A 119 -5.84 -0.54 -14.81
CA ALA A 119 -4.94 -0.07 -15.85
C ALA A 119 -3.98 1.03 -15.35
N LEU A 120 -2.70 0.70 -15.28
CA LEU A 120 -1.60 1.59 -14.90
C LEU A 120 -0.74 2.02 -16.10
N PHE A 121 -0.81 1.29 -17.21
CA PHE A 121 0.00 1.50 -18.40
C PHE A 121 -0.08 2.92 -19.01
N PRO A 122 -1.19 3.70 -18.89
CA PRO A 122 -1.19 5.08 -19.39
C PRO A 122 -0.14 5.98 -18.70
N MET A 123 0.34 5.63 -17.49
CA MET A 123 1.42 6.37 -16.84
C MET A 123 2.74 6.33 -17.63
N LEU A 124 2.94 5.34 -18.50
CA LEU A 124 4.09 5.26 -19.41
C LEU A 124 4.07 6.36 -20.48
N GLU A 125 2.93 7.05 -20.69
CA GLU A 125 2.87 8.24 -21.53
C GLU A 125 3.61 9.42 -20.91
N ARG A 126 3.62 9.50 -19.57
CA ARG A 126 4.29 10.56 -18.80
C ARG A 126 5.70 10.20 -18.39
N PHE A 127 5.93 9.01 -17.82
CA PHE A 127 7.22 8.59 -17.29
C PHE A 127 7.95 7.72 -18.32
N LYS A 128 9.14 8.16 -18.76
CA LYS A 128 9.91 7.52 -19.84
C LYS A 128 11.18 6.83 -19.38
N THR A 129 11.77 7.34 -18.30
CA THR A 129 12.99 6.84 -17.69
C THR A 129 12.66 6.22 -16.34
N PHE A 130 13.24 5.06 -16.05
CA PHE A 130 13.03 4.32 -14.82
C PHE A 130 14.38 3.92 -14.24
N GLU A 131 14.51 4.02 -12.92
CA GLU A 131 15.68 3.66 -12.12
C GLU A 131 15.80 2.14 -11.97
N HIS A 132 14.68 1.43 -11.94
CA HIS A 132 14.65 -0.02 -11.77
C HIS A 132 13.93 -0.73 -12.92
N ASP A 133 14.50 -1.87 -13.34
CA ASP A 133 14.03 -2.66 -14.48
C ASP A 133 12.60 -3.21 -14.31
N TRP A 134 12.11 -3.34 -13.06
CA TRP A 134 10.78 -3.88 -12.79
C TRP A 134 9.66 -2.85 -13.05
N GLU A 135 9.93 -1.55 -12.99
CA GLU A 135 8.91 -0.51 -12.97
C GLU A 135 8.13 -0.44 -14.28
N ARG A 136 8.84 -0.38 -15.42
CA ARG A 136 8.21 -0.30 -16.74
C ARG A 136 7.38 -1.56 -17.06
N PRO A 137 7.90 -2.80 -16.91
CA PRO A 137 7.09 -4.00 -17.08
C PRO A 137 5.89 -4.08 -16.12
N TYR A 138 6.04 -3.60 -14.88
CA TYR A 138 4.95 -3.59 -13.90
C TYR A 138 3.77 -2.73 -14.34
N LEU A 139 4.06 -1.58 -14.95
CA LEU A 139 3.07 -0.68 -15.54
C LEU A 139 2.49 -1.23 -16.83
N GLU A 140 3.31 -1.69 -17.79
CA GLU A 140 2.82 -2.18 -19.08
C GLU A 140 1.95 -3.42 -18.92
N SER A 141 2.37 -4.37 -18.08
CA SER A 141 1.62 -5.61 -17.82
C SER A 141 0.24 -5.39 -17.19
N SER A 142 -0.06 -4.17 -16.71
CA SER A 142 -1.39 -3.83 -16.22
C SER A 142 -2.45 -3.75 -17.32
N ARG A 143 -2.06 -3.70 -18.60
CA ARG A 143 -2.96 -3.66 -19.75
C ARG A 143 -3.89 -4.87 -19.81
N ASP A 144 -3.33 -6.05 -19.55
CA ASP A 144 -4.02 -7.34 -19.67
C ASP A 144 -4.34 -7.97 -18.30
N ARG A 145 -4.10 -7.23 -17.21
CA ARG A 145 -4.22 -7.74 -15.84
C ARG A 145 -5.57 -7.37 -15.23
N ILE A 146 -6.24 -8.38 -14.70
CA ILE A 146 -7.44 -8.20 -13.87
C ILE A 146 -7.01 -8.18 -12.41
N PHE A 147 -7.42 -7.15 -11.68
CA PHE A 147 -7.31 -7.15 -10.23
C PHE A 147 -8.42 -8.04 -9.66
N ARG A 148 -8.05 -9.30 -9.41
CA ARG A 148 -9.02 -10.36 -9.09
C ARG A 148 -9.49 -10.25 -7.65
N ARG A 149 -10.82 -10.24 -7.49
CA ARG A 149 -11.58 -10.51 -6.27
C ARG A 149 -12.89 -11.16 -6.69
N SER A 150 -12.91 -12.48 -6.72
CA SER A 150 -14.10 -13.28 -7.00
C SER A 150 -14.88 -13.52 -5.71
N GLU A 151 -16.20 -13.59 -5.81
CA GLU A 151 -17.02 -14.31 -4.83
C GLU A 151 -16.73 -15.80 -5.02
N GLU A 152 -15.82 -16.36 -4.22
CA GLU A 152 -15.78 -17.80 -4.02
C GLU A 152 -16.82 -18.14 -2.94
N ARG A 153 -17.79 -18.96 -3.32
CA ARG A 153 -18.78 -19.54 -2.41
C ARG A 153 -18.20 -20.74 -1.68
#